data_AF-R7FK57-F1
#
_entry.id   AF-R7FK57-F1
#
_cell.length_a   1.000
_cell.length_b   1.000
_cell.length_c   1.000
_cell.angle_alpha   90.00
_cell.angle_beta   90.00
_cell.angle_gamma   90.00
#
_symmetry.space_group_name_H-M   'P 1'
#
loop_
_entity.id
_entity.type
_entity.pdbx_description
1 polymer ?
#
loop_
_entity_poly.entity_id
_entity_poly.type
_entity_poly.pdbx_seq_one_letter_code
_entity_poly.pdbx_strand_id
1 'polypeptide(L)'
;MDNEKFGKFIKKLRKEKGITQKELGEKLNITDKAISKWERGLSFPDITMLNILAEFFEIDVSELLNGEKGAKKDIDIDKEISEAIEKYKNIEEKRKKKINKTKKTIGVISTIILIISLLIQIAYLFVLKRHNYEYVIDILEYIINQIIIISATMSLILLTKKEKIKNIIIYILCIMFSVINISFMCNNGFKNKCIISFSNDFSNELVVKTNKNTGAIKIYRNQKFFLFAKEKEQLDYELDGKIKKQWLTNDVCGITYKDKNGILQEYVVTYGDRGNGISYYYVTSALIGDWQVFTQYGNPTQMLVDSKGITIKKNEKSELFTYENCKQYGTTALVLYKNDIPKYIIALDKNCEIDEKTYIIKKGGTIILSEISMDKTISESLYCMTFKDEKDLGNYSVVSVAKDSYKIQDGIMYISFDGKNTVEVPGDFSKMVDSYNEYNYQISNEKTIFYYIKDSKRYLVYSDDMGNNWTTVEIENESSIQNIHFINSNIGFMLKFEDVAMGIAFGKISKTVDGGKTWKDIYFGMGDEKKIFKTSSQIKFISENIGFLTMPSAGGETSEMYITKDGGNSFNKLEIINSDIYDYYNLPTFEDGVLSIKITQGSDGDYNGGDYKVYYSKDYGDSWSLEK
;
A
#
# COMPACT_ATOMS: atom_id res chain seq x y z
N MET A 1 -78.37 -0.48 24.17
CA MET A 1 -79.16 -1.36 25.05
C MET A 1 -78.45 -1.47 26.38
N ASP A 2 -79.17 -1.27 27.47
CA ASP A 2 -78.63 -1.28 28.82
C ASP A 2 -78.92 -2.66 29.46
N ASN A 3 -77.87 -3.47 29.61
CA ASN A 3 -77.98 -4.82 30.16
C ASN A 3 -78.47 -4.83 31.61
N GLU A 4 -78.18 -3.80 32.39
CA GLU A 4 -78.71 -3.69 33.75
C GLU A 4 -80.20 -3.40 33.74
N LYS A 5 -80.65 -2.51 32.86
CA LYS A 5 -82.09 -2.19 32.70
C LYS A 5 -82.87 -3.44 32.27
N PHE A 6 -82.36 -4.17 31.28
CA PHE A 6 -82.92 -5.45 30.83
C PHE A 6 -82.97 -6.48 31.97
N GLY A 7 -81.86 -6.68 32.68
CA GLY A 7 -81.77 -7.64 33.77
C GLY A 7 -82.74 -7.36 34.92
N LYS A 8 -82.83 -6.09 35.33
CA LYS A 8 -83.79 -5.64 36.35
C LYS A 8 -85.24 -5.87 35.89
N PHE A 9 -85.53 -5.69 34.60
CA PHE A 9 -86.85 -5.92 34.04
C PHE A 9 -87.23 -7.41 34.00
N ILE A 10 -86.33 -8.30 33.55
CA ILE A 10 -86.52 -9.75 33.64
C ILE A 10 -86.77 -10.20 35.08
N LYS A 11 -85.98 -9.69 36.03
CA LYS A 11 -86.15 -9.98 37.46
C LYS A 11 -87.53 -9.54 37.97
N LYS A 12 -88.02 -8.39 37.50
CA LYS A 12 -89.35 -7.86 37.84
C LYS A 12 -90.45 -8.78 37.29
N LEU A 13 -90.41 -9.12 36.00
CA LEU A 13 -91.39 -10.00 35.34
C LEU A 13 -91.43 -11.40 35.97
N ARG A 14 -90.26 -11.96 36.28
CA ARG A 14 -90.15 -13.25 36.98
C ARG A 14 -90.83 -13.20 38.36
N LYS A 15 -90.61 -12.13 39.12
CA LYS A 15 -91.24 -11.92 40.42
C LYS A 15 -92.76 -11.69 40.31
N GLU A 16 -93.22 -10.99 39.27
CA GLU A 16 -94.65 -10.82 38.98
C GLU A 16 -95.35 -12.15 38.70
N LYS A 17 -94.69 -13.10 38.01
CA LYS A 17 -95.19 -14.47 37.83
C LYS A 17 -94.95 -15.42 39.02
N GLY A 18 -94.37 -14.94 40.12
CA GLY A 18 -94.21 -15.68 41.37
C GLY A 18 -93.22 -16.86 41.36
N ILE A 19 -92.33 -16.94 40.36
CA ILE A 19 -91.43 -18.09 40.15
C ILE A 19 -89.97 -17.79 40.52
N THR A 20 -89.19 -18.81 40.85
CA THR A 20 -87.76 -18.72 41.16
C THR A 20 -86.89 -18.66 39.89
N GLN A 21 -85.61 -18.27 40.01
CA GLN A 21 -84.67 -18.29 38.86
C GLN A 21 -84.49 -19.70 38.30
N LYS A 22 -84.55 -20.72 39.18
CA LYS A 22 -84.46 -22.13 38.81
C LYS A 22 -85.67 -22.57 37.99
N GLU A 23 -86.87 -22.23 38.46
CA GLU A 23 -88.12 -22.53 37.75
C GLU A 23 -88.22 -21.80 36.40
N LEU A 24 -87.75 -20.55 36.32
CA LEU A 24 -87.65 -19.84 35.04
C LEU A 24 -86.66 -20.53 34.10
N GLY A 25 -85.52 -20.97 34.62
CA GLY A 25 -84.54 -21.74 33.84
C GLY A 25 -85.12 -23.04 33.29
N GLU A 26 -85.82 -23.81 34.13
CA GLU A 26 -86.49 -25.05 33.73
C GLU A 26 -87.55 -24.82 32.63
N LYS A 27 -88.40 -23.80 32.78
CA LYS A 27 -89.44 -23.47 31.78
C LYS A 27 -88.87 -23.00 30.44
N LEU A 28 -87.68 -22.41 30.45
CA LEU A 28 -86.99 -21.93 29.25
C LEU A 28 -85.90 -22.90 28.74
N ASN A 29 -85.77 -24.07 29.37
CA ASN A 29 -84.75 -25.08 29.08
C ASN A 29 -83.30 -24.56 29.13
N ILE A 30 -82.98 -23.75 30.15
CA ILE A 30 -81.66 -23.15 30.40
C ILE A 30 -81.28 -23.20 31.89
N THR A 31 -80.00 -22.97 32.18
CA THR A 31 -79.52 -22.97 33.57
C THR A 31 -80.00 -21.74 34.35
N ASP A 32 -80.30 -21.93 35.62
CA ASP A 32 -80.56 -20.87 36.62
C ASP A 32 -79.40 -19.85 36.70
N LYS A 33 -78.16 -20.32 36.50
CA LYS A 33 -76.96 -19.47 36.38
C LYS A 33 -77.04 -18.50 35.20
N ALA A 34 -77.63 -18.89 34.07
CA ALA A 34 -77.83 -18.01 32.92
C ALA A 34 -78.84 -16.90 33.27
N ILE A 35 -79.98 -17.26 33.86
CA ILE A 35 -80.98 -16.29 34.38
C ILE A 35 -80.34 -15.33 35.37
N SER A 36 -79.55 -15.83 36.33
CA SER A 36 -78.86 -15.02 37.33
C SER A 36 -77.86 -14.02 36.71
N LYS A 37 -77.19 -14.40 35.62
CA LYS A 37 -76.30 -13.48 34.89
C LYS A 37 -77.09 -12.43 34.12
N TRP A 38 -78.22 -12.78 33.51
CA TRP A 38 -79.10 -11.81 32.85
C TRP A 38 -79.67 -10.82 33.85
N GLU A 39 -80.23 -11.28 34.97
CA GLU A 39 -80.84 -10.42 35.99
C GLU A 39 -79.86 -9.44 36.66
N ARG A 40 -78.56 -9.76 36.63
CA ARG A 40 -77.47 -8.92 37.14
C ARG A 40 -76.79 -8.06 36.06
N GLY A 41 -77.26 -8.13 34.81
CA GLY A 41 -76.68 -7.40 33.67
C GLY A 41 -75.31 -7.90 33.20
N LEU A 42 -74.84 -9.06 33.71
CA LEU A 42 -73.52 -9.63 33.41
C LEU A 42 -73.45 -10.34 32.06
N SER A 43 -74.60 -10.69 31.48
CA SER A 43 -74.71 -11.24 30.13
C SER A 43 -76.08 -10.94 29.56
N PHE A 44 -76.25 -11.15 28.26
CA PHE A 44 -77.50 -10.90 27.56
C PHE A 44 -77.96 -12.19 26.85
N PRO A 45 -79.27 -12.52 26.84
CA PRO A 45 -79.78 -13.65 26.08
C PRO A 45 -79.57 -13.47 24.57
N ASP A 46 -79.45 -14.58 23.83
CA ASP A 46 -79.39 -14.52 22.37
C ASP A 46 -80.74 -14.14 21.74
N ILE A 47 -80.74 -13.88 20.43
CA ILE A 47 -81.92 -13.42 19.71
C ILE A 47 -83.09 -14.41 19.75
N THR A 48 -82.80 -15.71 19.79
CA THR A 48 -83.82 -16.76 19.85
C THR A 48 -84.47 -16.76 21.23
N MET A 49 -83.65 -16.64 22.28
CA MET A 49 -84.09 -16.59 23.66
C MET A 49 -84.87 -15.34 24.00
N LEU A 50 -84.62 -14.21 23.32
CA LEU A 50 -85.46 -13.00 23.44
C LEU A 50 -86.92 -13.26 23.05
N ASN A 51 -87.15 -13.99 21.96
CA ASN A 51 -88.52 -14.32 21.52
C ASN A 51 -89.21 -15.25 22.52
N ILE A 52 -88.49 -16.26 23.03
CA ILE A 52 -89.02 -17.21 24.03
C ILE A 52 -89.33 -16.47 25.34
N LEU A 53 -88.48 -15.54 25.78
CA LEU A 53 -88.73 -14.72 26.96
C LEU A 53 -89.94 -13.80 26.79
N ALA A 54 -90.08 -13.16 25.63
CA ALA A 54 -91.21 -12.29 25.30
C ALA A 54 -92.53 -13.06 25.33
N GLU A 55 -92.56 -14.24 24.71
CA GLU A 55 -93.71 -15.16 24.74
C GLU A 55 -94.02 -15.65 26.16
N PHE A 56 -92.99 -16.08 26.91
CA PHE A 56 -93.14 -16.56 28.28
C PHE A 56 -93.71 -15.51 29.23
N PHE A 57 -93.31 -14.25 29.07
CA PHE A 57 -93.76 -13.13 29.89
C PHE A 57 -94.96 -12.38 29.32
N GLU A 58 -95.49 -12.79 28.16
CA GLU A 58 -96.62 -12.17 27.46
C GLU A 58 -96.42 -10.67 27.22
N ILE A 59 -95.24 -10.31 26.70
CA ILE A 59 -94.85 -8.94 26.36
C ILE A 59 -94.28 -8.90 24.94
N ASP A 60 -94.20 -7.72 24.34
CA ASP A 60 -93.50 -7.56 23.07
C ASP A 60 -91.98 -7.65 23.26
N VAL A 61 -91.28 -8.18 22.24
CA VAL A 61 -89.80 -8.20 22.23
C VAL A 61 -89.25 -6.77 22.37
N SER A 62 -89.92 -5.77 21.81
CA SER A 62 -89.54 -4.36 21.96
C SER A 62 -89.63 -3.87 23.41
N GLU A 63 -90.66 -4.25 24.16
CA GLU A 63 -90.80 -3.94 25.60
C GLU A 63 -89.70 -4.62 26.42
N LEU A 64 -89.36 -5.87 26.04
CA LEU A 64 -88.27 -6.61 26.65
C LEU A 64 -86.91 -5.93 26.43
N LEU A 65 -86.64 -5.44 25.21
CA LEU A 65 -85.41 -4.71 24.88
C LEU A 65 -85.35 -3.30 25.50
N ASN A 66 -86.50 -2.65 25.70
CA ASN A 66 -86.61 -1.34 26.34
C ASN A 66 -86.58 -1.43 27.87
N GLY A 67 -86.84 -2.60 28.45
CA GLY A 67 -86.79 -2.86 29.89
C GLY A 67 -87.98 -2.27 30.67
N GLU A 68 -89.12 -2.03 30.01
CA GLU A 68 -90.32 -1.44 30.60
C GLU A 68 -91.59 -1.75 29.78
N LYS A 69 -92.71 -2.11 30.45
CA LYS A 69 -94.02 -2.37 29.82
C LYS A 69 -94.60 -1.05 29.27
N GLY A 70 -95.13 -1.07 28.05
CA GLY A 70 -95.81 0.06 27.41
C GLY A 70 -94.89 1.09 26.74
N ALA A 71 -93.56 0.96 26.82
CA ALA A 71 -92.66 1.83 26.07
C ALA A 71 -92.52 1.37 24.62
N LYS A 72 -93.48 1.79 23.79
CA LYS A 72 -93.17 2.05 22.39
C LYS A 72 -92.40 3.36 22.35
N LYS A 73 -91.07 3.29 22.29
CA LYS A 73 -90.37 4.35 21.57
C LYS A 73 -90.88 4.26 20.14
N ASP A 74 -91.49 5.33 19.65
CA ASP A 74 -91.56 5.57 18.21
C ASP A 74 -90.11 5.69 17.74
N ILE A 75 -89.49 4.54 17.51
CA ILE A 75 -88.25 4.44 16.77
C ILE A 75 -88.70 4.78 15.36
N ASP A 76 -88.33 5.95 14.89
CA ASP A 76 -88.33 6.23 13.46
C ASP A 76 -87.28 5.30 12.85
N ILE A 77 -87.72 4.09 12.50
CA ILE A 77 -86.91 3.01 11.97
C ILE A 77 -86.16 3.50 10.73
N ASP A 78 -86.80 4.35 9.93
CA ASP A 78 -86.20 4.93 8.74
C ASP A 78 -85.05 5.89 9.11
N LYS A 79 -85.19 6.67 10.18
CA LYS A 79 -84.12 7.53 10.69
C LYS A 79 -82.95 6.74 11.27
N GLU A 80 -83.18 5.74 12.13
CA GLU A 80 -82.08 4.93 12.70
C GLU A 80 -81.37 4.08 11.63
N ILE A 81 -82.11 3.52 10.67
CA ILE A 81 -81.53 2.82 9.52
C ILE A 81 -80.70 3.79 8.66
N SER A 82 -81.20 5.00 8.42
CA SER A 82 -80.47 6.03 7.66
C SER A 82 -79.17 6.43 8.36
N GLU A 83 -79.21 6.66 9.67
CA GLU A 83 -78.03 7.00 10.48
C GLU A 83 -77.00 5.84 10.51
N ALA A 84 -77.44 4.59 10.60
CA ALA A 84 -76.57 3.42 10.54
C ALA A 84 -75.92 3.25 9.16
N ILE A 85 -76.68 3.43 8.08
CA ILE A 85 -76.18 3.40 6.69
C ILE A 85 -75.17 4.53 6.47
N GLU A 86 -75.45 5.74 6.96
CA GLU A 86 -74.56 6.89 6.84
C GLU A 86 -73.27 6.68 7.63
N LYS A 87 -73.36 6.12 8.85
CA LYS A 87 -72.18 5.73 9.64
C LYS A 87 -71.35 4.67 8.93
N TYR A 88 -71.97 3.65 8.34
CA TYR A 88 -71.28 2.61 7.58
C TYR A 88 -70.59 3.18 6.32
N LYS A 89 -71.30 4.00 5.54
CA LYS A 89 -70.74 4.72 4.39
C LYS A 89 -69.56 5.61 4.79
N ASN A 90 -69.67 6.34 5.90
CA ASN A 90 -68.59 7.16 6.44
C ASN A 90 -67.37 6.33 6.87
N ILE A 91 -67.57 5.15 7.47
CA ILE A 91 -66.48 4.22 7.80
C ILE A 91 -65.83 3.68 6.53
N GLU A 92 -66.62 3.29 5.53
CA GLU A 92 -66.13 2.78 4.24
C GLU A 92 -65.37 3.86 3.47
N GLU A 93 -65.86 5.10 3.47
CA GLU A 93 -65.17 6.27 2.91
C GLU A 93 -63.86 6.57 3.63
N LYS A 94 -63.86 6.59 4.97
CA LYS A 94 -62.63 6.77 5.76
C LYS A 94 -61.62 5.67 5.46
N ARG A 95 -62.07 4.43 5.31
CA ARG A 95 -61.23 3.28 4.92
C ARG A 95 -60.68 3.45 3.49
N LYS A 96 -61.51 3.83 2.51
CA LYS A 96 -61.09 4.11 1.12
C LYS A 96 -60.10 5.28 1.06
N LYS A 97 -60.37 6.39 1.76
CA LYS A 97 -59.48 7.55 1.88
C LYS A 97 -58.13 7.15 2.50
N LYS A 98 -58.13 6.35 3.57
CA LYS A 98 -56.91 5.82 4.21
C LYS A 98 -56.10 4.94 3.25
N ILE A 99 -56.75 3.98 2.57
CA ILE A 99 -56.10 3.09 1.59
C ILE A 99 -55.50 3.90 0.43
N ASN A 100 -56.24 4.87 -0.11
CA ASN A 100 -55.74 5.72 -1.19
C ASN A 100 -54.57 6.59 -0.74
N LYS A 101 -54.61 7.14 0.48
CA LYS A 101 -53.49 7.89 1.07
C LYS A 101 -52.24 7.00 1.17
N THR A 102 -52.36 5.79 1.74
CA THR A 102 -51.24 4.84 1.85
C THR A 102 -50.68 4.44 0.48
N LYS A 103 -51.55 4.14 -0.51
CA LYS A 103 -51.11 3.84 -1.88
C LYS A 103 -50.35 4.99 -2.51
N LYS A 104 -50.84 6.23 -2.35
CA LYS A 104 -50.16 7.42 -2.86
C LYS A 104 -48.79 7.60 -2.19
N THR A 105 -48.69 7.39 -0.88
CA THR A 105 -47.42 7.45 -0.15
C THR A 105 -46.43 6.39 -0.65
N ILE A 106 -46.85 5.13 -0.80
CA ILE A 106 -45.99 4.05 -1.34
C ILE A 106 -45.57 4.35 -2.78
N GLY A 107 -46.50 4.85 -3.60
CA GLY A 107 -46.21 5.26 -4.99
C GLY A 107 -45.15 6.35 -5.05
N VAL A 108 -45.27 7.40 -4.22
CA VAL A 108 -44.26 8.47 -4.15
C VAL A 108 -42.90 7.95 -3.69
N ILE A 109 -42.85 7.12 -2.64
CA ILE A 109 -41.60 6.49 -2.18
C ILE A 109 -40.98 5.65 -3.29
N SER A 110 -41.78 4.87 -4.01
CA SER A 110 -41.30 4.05 -5.14
C SER A 110 -40.72 4.91 -6.26
N THR A 111 -41.33 6.06 -6.56
CA THR A 111 -40.79 7.02 -7.54
C THR A 111 -39.46 7.63 -7.07
N ILE A 112 -39.32 7.92 -5.77
CA ILE A 112 -38.05 8.43 -5.23
C ILE A 112 -36.94 7.38 -5.36
N ILE A 113 -37.22 6.12 -4.99
CA ILE A 113 -36.28 5.00 -5.15
C ILE A 113 -35.90 4.84 -6.63
N LEU A 114 -36.88 4.87 -7.54
CA LEU A 114 -36.64 4.79 -8.98
C LEU A 114 -35.67 5.87 -9.46
N ILE A 115 -35.91 7.13 -9.09
CA ILE A 115 -35.06 8.26 -9.49
C ILE A 115 -33.65 8.08 -8.95
N ILE A 116 -33.49 7.71 -7.67
CA ILE A 116 -32.17 7.47 -7.06
C ILE A 116 -31.43 6.35 -7.78
N SER A 117 -32.07 5.21 -8.01
CA SER A 117 -31.44 4.07 -8.69
C SER A 117 -31.08 4.38 -10.15
N LEU A 118 -31.93 5.14 -10.86
CA LEU A 118 -31.62 5.61 -12.21
C LEU A 118 -30.42 6.56 -12.22
N LEU A 119 -30.35 7.50 -11.26
CA LEU A 119 -29.22 8.42 -11.13
C LEU A 119 -27.92 7.65 -10.85
N ILE A 120 -27.95 6.64 -9.99
CA ILE A 120 -26.79 5.76 -9.73
C ILE A 120 -26.37 5.05 -11.02
N GLN A 121 -27.31 4.47 -11.77
CA GLN A 121 -26.98 3.72 -12.99
C GLN A 121 -26.49 4.65 -14.12
N ILE A 122 -27.06 5.84 -14.27
CA ILE A 122 -26.60 6.85 -15.22
C ILE A 122 -25.21 7.35 -14.83
N ALA A 123 -24.98 7.69 -13.56
CA ALA A 123 -23.66 8.09 -13.07
C ALA A 123 -22.62 7.00 -13.32
N TYR A 124 -22.99 5.73 -13.11
CA TYR A 124 -22.13 4.60 -13.42
C TYR A 124 -21.76 4.54 -14.90
N LEU A 125 -22.76 4.49 -15.79
CA LEU A 125 -22.54 4.28 -17.23
C LEU A 125 -21.81 5.44 -17.91
N PHE A 126 -22.11 6.68 -17.53
CA PHE A 126 -21.58 7.87 -18.21
C PHE A 126 -20.34 8.49 -17.56
N VAL A 127 -20.19 8.33 -16.23
CA VAL A 127 -19.09 8.97 -15.48
C VAL A 127 -18.14 7.92 -14.92
N LEU A 128 -18.60 7.05 -14.02
CA LEU A 128 -17.74 6.19 -13.22
C LEU A 128 -17.02 5.14 -14.08
N LYS A 129 -17.73 4.47 -14.98
CA LYS A 129 -17.16 3.46 -15.88
C LYS A 129 -16.08 4.03 -16.80
N ARG A 130 -16.24 5.28 -17.24
CA ARG A 130 -15.22 6.00 -18.04
C ARG A 130 -13.95 6.32 -17.24
N HIS A 131 -14.05 6.39 -15.92
CA HIS A 131 -12.94 6.60 -14.99
C HIS A 131 -12.43 5.31 -14.33
N ASN A 132 -12.70 4.14 -14.93
CA ASN A 132 -12.29 2.80 -14.47
C ASN A 132 -12.84 2.40 -13.08
N TYR A 133 -13.99 2.95 -12.70
CA TYR A 133 -14.75 2.45 -11.57
C TYR A 133 -15.68 1.32 -12.01
N GLU A 134 -15.73 0.27 -11.22
CA GLU A 134 -16.64 -0.86 -11.37
C GLU A 134 -17.49 -1.01 -10.11
N TYR A 135 -18.59 -1.76 -10.21
CA TYR A 135 -19.28 -2.20 -9.00
C TYR A 135 -18.35 -3.08 -8.15
N VAL A 136 -18.39 -2.91 -6.81
CA VAL A 136 -17.58 -3.70 -5.86
C VAL A 136 -17.80 -5.20 -6.05
N ILE A 137 -19.06 -5.59 -6.27
CA ILE A 137 -19.47 -6.95 -6.63
C ILE A 137 -20.21 -6.87 -7.96
N ASP A 138 -19.87 -7.74 -8.90
CA ASP A 138 -20.45 -7.73 -10.25
C ASP A 138 -21.97 -7.93 -10.27
N ILE A 139 -22.52 -8.57 -9.22
CA ILE A 139 -23.97 -8.78 -9.04
C ILE A 139 -24.73 -7.47 -8.74
N LEU A 140 -24.07 -6.46 -8.15
CA LEU A 140 -24.73 -5.22 -7.72
C LEU A 140 -25.37 -4.47 -8.89
N GLU A 141 -24.76 -4.50 -10.08
CA GLU A 141 -25.33 -3.92 -11.30
C GLU A 141 -26.72 -4.47 -11.58
N TYR A 142 -26.88 -5.80 -11.48
CA TYR A 142 -28.15 -6.49 -11.72
C TYR A 142 -29.17 -6.28 -10.60
N ILE A 143 -28.71 -6.15 -9.35
CA ILE A 143 -29.56 -5.82 -8.20
C ILE A 143 -30.16 -4.42 -8.38
N ILE A 144 -29.35 -3.44 -8.77
CA ILE A 144 -29.82 -2.06 -8.99
C ILE A 144 -30.81 -2.02 -10.16
N ASN A 145 -30.52 -2.73 -11.26
CA ASN A 145 -31.46 -2.87 -12.37
C ASN A 145 -32.79 -3.51 -11.92
N GLN A 146 -32.75 -4.49 -11.02
CA GLN A 146 -33.97 -5.11 -10.49
C GLN A 146 -34.78 -4.14 -9.60
N ILE A 147 -34.11 -3.30 -8.80
CA ILE A 147 -34.75 -2.24 -8.01
C ILE A 147 -35.44 -1.23 -8.93
N ILE A 148 -34.81 -0.84 -10.04
CA ILE A 148 -35.40 0.04 -11.06
C ILE A 148 -36.69 -0.57 -11.64
N ILE A 149 -36.66 -1.84 -12.04
CA ILE A 149 -37.83 -2.52 -12.61
C ILE A 149 -39.00 -2.57 -11.60
N ILE A 150 -38.72 -2.98 -10.35
CA ILE A 150 -39.76 -3.10 -9.30
C ILE A 150 -40.31 -1.72 -8.91
N SER A 151 -39.45 -0.74 -8.71
CA SER A 151 -39.83 0.63 -8.33
C SER A 151 -40.65 1.33 -9.43
N ALA A 152 -40.27 1.17 -10.69
CA ALA A 152 -41.01 1.69 -11.85
C ALA A 152 -42.41 1.09 -11.96
N THR A 153 -42.52 -0.23 -11.80
CA THR A 153 -43.81 -0.94 -11.89
C THR A 153 -44.73 -0.56 -10.74
N MET A 154 -44.20 -0.49 -9.50
CA MET A 154 -44.94 0.00 -8.33
C MET A 154 -45.40 1.45 -8.48
N SER A 155 -44.53 2.33 -8.96
CA SER A 155 -44.87 3.74 -9.21
C SER A 155 -45.98 3.88 -10.25
N LEU A 156 -45.85 3.20 -11.40
CA LEU A 156 -46.84 3.25 -12.48
C LEU A 156 -48.21 2.70 -12.05
N ILE A 157 -48.24 1.58 -11.32
CA ILE A 157 -49.51 0.96 -10.89
C ILE A 157 -50.21 1.77 -9.81
N LEU A 158 -49.46 2.38 -8.88
CA LEU A 158 -50.03 3.09 -7.73
C LEU A 158 -50.40 4.55 -8.01
N LEU A 159 -49.73 5.22 -8.97
CA LEU A 159 -49.94 6.64 -9.26
C LEU A 159 -50.81 6.92 -10.49
N THR A 160 -51.01 5.93 -11.37
CA THR A 160 -51.82 6.12 -12.58
C THR A 160 -53.27 5.64 -12.40
N LYS A 161 -54.17 6.10 -13.27
CA LYS A 161 -55.58 5.68 -13.25
C LYS A 161 -55.69 4.16 -13.36
N LYS A 162 -56.62 3.59 -12.58
CA LYS A 162 -56.79 2.15 -12.43
C LYS A 162 -57.46 1.57 -13.67
N GLU A 163 -56.66 1.02 -14.59
CA GLU A 163 -57.12 0.30 -15.77
C GLU A 163 -56.60 -1.14 -15.74
N LYS A 164 -57.52 -2.12 -15.82
CA LYS A 164 -57.16 -3.55 -15.70
C LYS A 164 -56.16 -3.98 -16.77
N ILE A 165 -56.41 -3.61 -18.03
CA ILE A 165 -55.58 -4.03 -19.18
C ILE A 165 -54.17 -3.42 -19.07
N LYS A 166 -54.07 -2.12 -18.80
CA LYS A 166 -52.78 -1.44 -18.61
C LYS A 166 -51.93 -2.09 -17.52
N ASN A 167 -52.53 -2.40 -16.37
CA ASN A 167 -51.80 -3.03 -15.26
C ASN A 167 -51.32 -4.44 -15.62
N ILE A 168 -52.12 -5.22 -16.34
CA ILE A 168 -51.70 -6.54 -16.85
C ILE A 168 -50.48 -6.39 -17.77
N ILE A 169 -50.50 -5.43 -18.70
CA ILE A 169 -49.36 -5.16 -19.59
C ILE A 169 -48.10 -4.78 -18.80
N ILE A 170 -48.22 -3.90 -17.80
CA ILE A 170 -47.09 -3.50 -16.94
C ILE A 170 -46.51 -4.71 -16.20
N TYR A 171 -47.35 -5.62 -15.69
CA TYR A 171 -46.87 -6.85 -15.05
C TYR A 171 -46.14 -7.78 -16.01
N ILE A 172 -46.66 -7.96 -17.23
CA ILE A 172 -45.99 -8.78 -18.25
C ILE A 172 -44.61 -8.20 -18.59
N LEU A 173 -44.52 -6.89 -18.80
CA LEU A 173 -43.25 -6.20 -19.05
C LEU A 173 -42.29 -6.34 -17.86
N CYS A 174 -42.77 -6.18 -16.64
CA CYS A 174 -41.98 -6.37 -15.41
C CYS A 174 -41.34 -7.77 -15.37
N ILE A 175 -42.15 -8.80 -15.60
CA ILE A 175 -41.70 -10.19 -15.60
C ILE A 175 -40.67 -10.40 -16.72
N MET A 176 -40.97 -9.94 -17.93
CA MET A 176 -40.07 -10.06 -19.08
C MET A 176 -38.71 -9.40 -18.81
N PHE A 177 -38.68 -8.15 -18.34
CA PHE A 177 -37.43 -7.46 -18.03
C PHE A 177 -36.68 -8.11 -16.85
N SER A 178 -37.39 -8.61 -15.85
CA SER A 178 -36.77 -9.30 -14.71
C SER A 178 -36.12 -10.62 -15.16
N VAL A 179 -36.78 -11.40 -16.03
CA VAL A 179 -36.22 -12.64 -16.59
C VAL A 179 -34.96 -12.35 -17.40
N ILE A 180 -34.99 -11.31 -18.24
CA ILE A 180 -33.82 -10.87 -19.00
C ILE A 180 -32.67 -10.48 -18.06
N ASN A 181 -32.95 -9.65 -17.04
CA ASN A 181 -31.95 -9.21 -16.06
C ASN A 181 -31.33 -10.37 -15.28
N ILE A 182 -32.15 -11.33 -14.82
CA ILE A 182 -31.69 -12.53 -14.13
C ILE A 182 -30.83 -13.41 -15.04
N SER A 183 -31.19 -13.57 -16.31
CA SER A 183 -30.39 -14.31 -17.30
C SER A 183 -29.00 -13.70 -17.46
N PHE A 184 -28.90 -12.38 -17.62
CA PHE A 184 -27.60 -11.68 -17.67
C PHE A 184 -26.82 -11.81 -16.35
N MET A 185 -27.50 -11.71 -15.20
CA MET A 185 -26.87 -11.88 -13.88
C MET A 185 -26.25 -13.27 -13.73
N CYS A 186 -26.94 -14.33 -14.15
CA CYS A 186 -26.41 -15.69 -14.11
C CYS A 186 -25.19 -15.87 -15.01
N ASN A 187 -25.17 -15.25 -16.19
CA ASN A 187 -24.07 -15.39 -17.14
C ASN A 187 -22.83 -14.55 -16.75
N ASN A 188 -23.05 -13.32 -16.27
CA ASN A 188 -21.99 -12.33 -16.08
C ASN A 188 -21.72 -12.00 -14.61
N GLY A 189 -22.76 -11.92 -13.78
CA GLY A 189 -22.65 -11.49 -12.37
C GLY A 189 -21.84 -12.45 -11.49
N PHE A 190 -21.65 -13.70 -11.93
CA PHE A 190 -20.87 -14.71 -11.20
C PHE A 190 -19.54 -15.05 -11.90
N LYS A 191 -19.12 -14.29 -12.92
CA LYS A 191 -17.88 -14.53 -13.67
C LYS A 191 -16.65 -14.42 -12.77
N ASN A 192 -16.65 -13.45 -11.85
CA ASN A 192 -15.59 -13.28 -10.88
C ASN A 192 -16.02 -13.78 -9.50
N LYS A 193 -15.06 -14.32 -8.74
CA LYS A 193 -15.16 -14.52 -7.30
C LYS A 193 -14.68 -13.25 -6.62
N CYS A 194 -15.54 -12.61 -5.84
CA CYS A 194 -15.21 -11.40 -5.10
C CYS A 194 -14.92 -11.75 -3.62
N ILE A 195 -13.82 -11.21 -3.10
CA ILE A 195 -13.46 -11.24 -1.69
C ILE A 195 -13.47 -9.80 -1.19
N ILE A 196 -14.29 -9.57 -0.15
CA ILE A 196 -14.33 -8.30 0.58
C ILE A 196 -13.84 -8.56 2.00
N SER A 197 -12.91 -7.73 2.48
CA SER A 197 -12.39 -7.81 3.85
C SER A 197 -12.17 -6.42 4.40
N PHE A 198 -12.54 -6.20 5.66
CA PHE A 198 -12.32 -4.92 6.34
C PHE A 198 -11.14 -5.05 7.31
N SER A 199 -10.43 -3.94 7.53
CA SER A 199 -9.53 -3.79 8.67
C SER A 199 -10.30 -3.91 9.99
N ASN A 200 -9.59 -4.17 11.09
CA ASN A 200 -10.23 -4.39 12.40
C ASN A 200 -11.05 -3.18 12.88
N ASP A 201 -10.65 -1.97 12.49
CA ASP A 201 -11.33 -0.71 12.81
C ASP A 201 -12.29 -0.22 11.70
N PHE A 202 -12.49 -1.01 10.65
CA PHE A 202 -13.28 -0.65 9.45
C PHE A 202 -12.80 0.62 8.71
N SER A 203 -11.58 1.10 8.99
CA SER A 203 -11.02 2.27 8.31
C SER A 203 -10.66 1.98 6.86
N ASN A 204 -10.31 0.72 6.54
CA ASN A 204 -9.93 0.28 5.21
C ASN A 204 -10.70 -0.97 4.78
N GLU A 205 -10.95 -1.05 3.48
CA GLU A 205 -11.63 -2.15 2.82
C GLU A 205 -10.75 -2.70 1.69
N LEU A 206 -10.62 -4.02 1.65
CA LEU A 206 -9.95 -4.80 0.63
C LEU A 206 -11.01 -5.46 -0.25
N VAL A 207 -10.91 -5.19 -1.56
CA VAL A 207 -11.73 -5.85 -2.58
C VAL A 207 -10.79 -6.51 -3.58
N VAL A 208 -10.93 -7.83 -3.69
CA VAL A 208 -10.19 -8.66 -4.64
C VAL A 208 -11.19 -9.41 -5.51
N LYS A 209 -11.07 -9.26 -6.83
CA LYS A 209 -11.85 -10.04 -7.79
C LYS A 209 -10.93 -11.03 -8.49
N THR A 210 -11.33 -12.30 -8.50
CA THR A 210 -10.64 -13.35 -9.24
C THR A 210 -11.53 -13.87 -10.36
N ASN A 211 -11.06 -13.84 -11.60
CA ASN A 211 -11.76 -14.43 -12.72
C ASN A 211 -11.77 -15.96 -12.59
N LYS A 212 -12.96 -16.58 -12.57
CA LYS A 212 -13.10 -18.03 -12.35
C LYS A 212 -12.54 -18.88 -13.50
N ASN A 213 -12.48 -18.34 -14.71
CA ASN A 213 -12.03 -19.06 -15.90
C ASN A 213 -10.52 -18.93 -16.11
N THR A 214 -9.98 -17.72 -15.94
CA THR A 214 -8.54 -17.48 -16.18
C THR A 214 -7.70 -17.64 -14.92
N GLY A 215 -8.26 -17.39 -13.74
CA GLY A 215 -7.50 -17.28 -12.49
C GLY A 215 -6.92 -15.88 -12.26
N ALA A 216 -7.09 -14.94 -13.20
CA ALA A 216 -6.57 -13.58 -13.07
C ALA A 216 -7.12 -12.86 -11.83
N ILE A 217 -6.24 -12.26 -11.04
CA ILE A 217 -6.57 -11.58 -9.78
C ILE A 217 -6.43 -10.07 -9.98
N LYS A 218 -7.48 -9.33 -9.62
CA LYS A 218 -7.52 -7.86 -9.65
C LYS A 218 -7.80 -7.31 -8.26
N ILE A 219 -7.02 -6.30 -7.88
CA ILE A 219 -7.13 -5.57 -6.61
C ILE A 219 -7.73 -4.20 -6.87
N TYR A 220 -8.70 -3.81 -6.05
CA TYR A 220 -9.41 -2.54 -6.18
C TYR A 220 -9.17 -1.63 -4.95
N ARG A 221 -9.14 -0.30 -5.15
CA ARG A 221 -8.98 0.74 -4.09
C ARG A 221 -10.03 1.87 -4.17
N ASN A 222 -9.99 2.79 -3.20
CA ASN A 222 -10.84 3.98 -3.03
C ASN A 222 -12.34 3.68 -2.81
N GLN A 223 -12.66 3.06 -1.67
CA GLN A 223 -13.98 2.50 -1.39
C GLN A 223 -14.78 3.29 -0.35
N LYS A 224 -14.59 4.62 -0.26
CA LYS A 224 -15.39 5.44 0.68
C LYS A 224 -16.89 5.51 0.34
N PHE A 225 -17.35 4.81 -0.70
CA PHE A 225 -18.75 4.59 -1.03
C PHE A 225 -18.94 3.16 -1.55
N PHE A 226 -19.45 2.28 -0.68
CA PHE A 226 -19.73 0.82 -0.79
C PHE A 226 -20.17 0.22 -2.14
N LEU A 227 -20.59 1.02 -3.11
CA LEU A 227 -21.14 0.55 -4.39
C LEU A 227 -20.06 0.35 -5.44
N PHE A 228 -19.03 1.19 -5.46
CA PHE A 228 -18.05 1.24 -6.54
C PHE A 228 -16.63 1.14 -6.02
N ALA A 229 -15.77 0.47 -6.78
CA ALA A 229 -14.35 0.39 -6.53
C ALA A 229 -13.58 0.63 -7.82
N LYS A 230 -12.40 1.25 -7.71
CA LYS A 230 -11.52 1.50 -8.85
C LYS A 230 -10.47 0.42 -8.92
N GLU A 231 -10.29 -0.18 -10.09
CA GLU A 231 -9.18 -1.13 -10.31
C GLU A 231 -7.85 -0.39 -10.06
N LYS A 232 -7.00 -0.99 -9.24
CA LYS A 232 -5.66 -0.46 -8.97
C LYS A 232 -4.59 -1.29 -9.66
N GLU A 233 -4.64 -2.61 -9.47
CA GLU A 233 -3.54 -3.48 -9.89
C GLU A 233 -4.06 -4.87 -10.23
N GLN A 234 -3.53 -5.43 -11.30
CA GLN A 234 -3.71 -6.82 -11.66
C GLN A 234 -2.44 -7.57 -11.25
N LEU A 235 -2.59 -8.70 -10.56
CA LEU A 235 -1.44 -9.51 -10.14
C LEU A 235 -0.88 -10.29 -11.33
N ASP A 236 0.45 -10.47 -11.32
CA ASP A 236 1.20 -11.12 -12.41
C ASP A 236 0.86 -12.61 -12.56
N TYR A 237 0.55 -13.27 -11.43
CA TYR A 237 0.31 -14.71 -11.39
C TYR A 237 -1.18 -15.03 -11.23
N GLU A 238 -1.62 -16.03 -11.99
CA GLU A 238 -3.00 -16.52 -11.97
C GLU A 238 -3.22 -17.49 -10.79
N LEU A 239 -4.35 -17.34 -10.11
CA LEU A 239 -4.73 -18.13 -8.95
C LEU A 239 -4.94 -19.61 -9.29
N ASP A 240 -4.37 -20.49 -8.47
CA ASP A 240 -4.85 -21.86 -8.26
C ASP A 240 -5.49 -22.01 -6.86
N GLY A 241 -6.78 -22.32 -6.83
CA GLY A 241 -7.50 -22.59 -5.60
C GLY A 241 -8.02 -21.36 -4.83
N LYS A 242 -7.43 -21.08 -3.66
CA LYS A 242 -7.96 -20.10 -2.68
C LYS A 242 -6.94 -19.02 -2.36
N ILE A 243 -7.46 -17.84 -2.03
CA ILE A 243 -6.69 -16.71 -1.52
C ILE A 243 -6.86 -16.67 0.00
N LYS A 244 -5.74 -16.57 0.72
CA LYS A 244 -5.69 -16.16 2.13
C LYS A 244 -5.45 -14.65 2.18
N LYS A 245 -6.20 -13.98 3.05
CA LYS A 245 -6.04 -12.56 3.35
C LYS A 245 -5.77 -12.41 4.85
N GLN A 246 -4.84 -11.53 5.20
CA GLN A 246 -4.43 -11.28 6.58
C GLN A 246 -4.12 -9.79 6.77
N TRP A 247 -4.95 -9.11 7.54
CA TRP A 247 -4.64 -7.77 8.01
C TRP A 247 -3.53 -7.85 9.06
N LEU A 248 -2.39 -7.22 8.77
CA LEU A 248 -1.23 -7.15 9.66
C LEU A 248 -1.35 -5.91 10.57
N THR A 249 -1.82 -4.81 10.00
CA THR A 249 -2.21 -3.58 10.69
C THR A 249 -3.56 -3.11 10.13
N ASN A 250 -4.10 -2.00 10.60
CA ASN A 250 -5.37 -1.48 10.07
C ASN A 250 -5.26 -0.93 8.64
N ASP A 251 -4.06 -0.76 8.11
CA ASP A 251 -3.76 -0.18 6.80
C ASP A 251 -2.77 -1.00 5.96
N VAL A 252 -2.41 -2.22 6.41
CA VAL A 252 -1.59 -3.18 5.66
C VAL A 252 -2.26 -4.55 5.68
N CYS A 253 -2.56 -5.08 4.49
CA CYS A 253 -3.15 -6.40 4.32
C CYS A 253 -2.32 -7.26 3.37
N GLY A 254 -1.90 -8.43 3.82
CA GLY A 254 -1.25 -9.46 3.00
C GLY A 254 -2.27 -10.34 2.27
N ILE A 255 -1.96 -10.68 1.03
CA ILE A 255 -2.73 -11.56 0.14
C ILE A 255 -1.81 -12.69 -0.29
N THR A 256 -1.98 -13.85 0.35
CA THR A 256 -1.22 -15.06 0.07
C THR A 256 -2.05 -16.01 -0.79
N TYR A 257 -1.46 -16.54 -1.85
CA TYR A 257 -2.11 -17.53 -2.72
C TYR A 257 -1.08 -18.46 -3.37
N LYS A 258 -1.57 -19.51 -4.04
CA LYS A 258 -0.73 -20.32 -4.91
C LYS A 258 -1.06 -19.99 -6.36
N ASP A 259 -0.03 -19.89 -7.20
CA ASP A 259 -0.22 -19.79 -8.63
C ASP A 259 -0.57 -21.14 -9.27
N LYS A 260 -0.82 -21.15 -10.58
CA LYS A 260 -1.09 -22.37 -11.37
C LYS A 260 0.01 -23.43 -11.34
N ASN A 261 1.25 -23.06 -10.97
CA ASN A 261 2.35 -24.00 -10.80
C ASN A 261 2.47 -24.50 -9.34
N GLY A 262 1.57 -24.06 -8.45
CA GLY A 262 1.58 -24.40 -7.04
C GLY A 262 2.62 -23.62 -6.22
N ILE A 263 3.27 -22.61 -6.82
CA ILE A 263 4.27 -21.76 -6.14
C ILE A 263 3.52 -20.75 -5.27
N LEU A 264 4.03 -20.54 -4.06
CA LEU A 264 3.47 -19.59 -3.11
C LEU A 264 3.77 -18.17 -3.57
N GLN A 265 2.73 -17.34 -3.65
CA GLN A 265 2.80 -15.93 -4.03
C GLN A 265 2.24 -15.06 -2.90
N GLU A 266 2.84 -13.88 -2.72
CA GLU A 266 2.40 -12.88 -1.75
C GLU A 266 2.30 -11.51 -2.42
N TYR A 267 1.20 -10.82 -2.15
CA TYR A 267 1.04 -9.43 -2.51
C TYR A 267 0.53 -8.63 -1.31
N VAL A 268 1.13 -7.48 -1.03
CA VAL A 268 0.75 -6.64 0.11
C VAL A 268 0.05 -5.37 -0.34
N VAL A 269 -1.16 -5.15 0.18
CA VAL A 269 -1.95 -3.95 -0.05
C VAL A 269 -1.75 -2.97 1.10
N THR A 270 -1.22 -1.78 0.79
CA THR A 270 -0.99 -0.69 1.75
C THR A 270 -1.92 0.51 1.51
N TYR A 271 -2.56 1.01 2.57
CA TYR A 271 -3.59 2.07 2.52
C TYR A 271 -3.15 3.40 3.15
N GLY A 272 -2.10 3.40 3.97
CA GLY A 272 -1.58 4.59 4.61
C GLY A 272 -0.44 5.23 3.82
N ASP A 273 -0.61 6.49 3.42
CA ASP A 273 0.53 7.42 3.36
C ASP A 273 0.63 8.05 4.75
N ARG A 274 1.69 7.71 5.47
CA ARG A 274 1.93 8.18 6.85
C ARG A 274 2.92 9.34 6.89
N GLY A 275 3.26 9.94 5.74
CA GLY A 275 4.11 11.12 5.62
C GLY A 275 3.31 12.40 5.35
N ASN A 276 4.00 13.55 5.46
CA ASN A 276 3.44 14.87 5.10
C ASN A 276 3.40 15.13 3.57
N GLY A 277 3.50 14.09 2.74
CA GLY A 277 3.45 14.20 1.27
C GLY A 277 4.72 14.73 0.58
N ILE A 278 5.87 14.86 1.28
CA ILE A 278 7.08 15.51 0.73
C ILE A 278 8.25 14.54 0.45
N SER A 279 8.27 13.31 0.97
CA SER A 279 9.29 12.32 0.55
C SER A 279 8.83 10.87 0.71
N TYR A 280 9.07 10.06 -0.33
CA TYR A 280 8.96 8.60 -0.27
C TYR A 280 10.21 8.07 0.43
N TYR A 281 10.06 7.30 1.51
CA TYR A 281 11.18 6.70 2.22
C TYR A 281 11.25 5.18 1.99
N TYR A 282 12.45 4.62 2.09
CA TYR A 282 12.66 3.19 2.03
C TYR A 282 12.37 2.56 3.40
N VAL A 283 11.47 1.59 3.42
CA VAL A 283 11.08 0.84 4.62
C VAL A 283 12.30 0.10 5.18
N THR A 284 13.16 -0.43 4.32
CA THR A 284 14.43 -1.08 4.71
C THR A 284 15.32 -0.12 5.51
N SER A 285 15.50 1.12 5.05
CA SER A 285 16.26 2.13 5.77
C SER A 285 15.59 2.54 7.09
N ALA A 286 14.26 2.66 7.09
CA ALA A 286 13.50 3.02 8.28
C ALA A 286 13.57 1.96 9.39
N LEU A 287 13.80 0.70 9.01
CA LEU A 287 13.89 -0.45 9.91
C LEU A 287 15.29 -0.67 10.48
N ILE A 288 16.32 0.08 10.10
CA ILE A 288 17.70 -0.12 10.61
C ILE A 288 17.69 -0.17 12.15
N GLY A 289 18.29 -1.23 12.70
CA GLY A 289 18.35 -1.47 14.14
C GLY A 289 18.01 -2.90 14.57
N ASP A 290 18.02 -3.12 15.88
CA ASP A 290 17.63 -4.38 16.52
C ASP A 290 16.16 -4.35 16.91
N TRP A 291 15.44 -5.41 16.55
CA TRP A 291 14.03 -5.58 16.86
C TRP A 291 13.80 -6.91 17.56
N GLN A 292 12.97 -6.92 18.59
CA GLN A 292 12.62 -8.17 19.27
C GLN A 292 11.22 -8.16 19.85
N VAL A 293 10.68 -9.35 20.07
CA VAL A 293 9.45 -9.53 20.84
C VAL A 293 9.75 -9.41 22.34
N PHE A 294 8.95 -8.66 23.09
CA PHE A 294 9.01 -8.69 24.55
C PHE A 294 8.36 -9.98 25.07
N THR A 295 9.19 -10.95 25.46
CA THR A 295 8.73 -12.18 26.13
C THR A 295 9.52 -12.40 27.42
N GLN A 296 8.85 -12.90 28.46
CA GLN A 296 9.50 -13.25 29.74
C GLN A 296 10.04 -14.70 29.75
N TYR A 297 9.74 -15.50 28.72
CA TYR A 297 10.06 -16.94 28.67
C TYR A 297 10.36 -17.38 27.22
N GLY A 298 11.44 -18.15 27.05
CA GLY A 298 11.86 -18.69 25.76
C GLY A 298 12.86 -17.80 25.00
N ASN A 299 13.29 -18.26 23.82
CA ASN A 299 14.14 -17.48 22.92
C ASN A 299 13.24 -16.57 22.06
N PRO A 300 13.22 -15.24 22.29
CA PRO A 300 12.34 -14.34 21.55
C PRO A 300 12.72 -14.31 20.07
N THR A 301 11.73 -14.12 19.20
CA THR A 301 12.01 -13.76 17.80
C THR A 301 12.77 -12.44 17.80
N GLN A 302 13.93 -12.45 17.15
CA GLN A 302 14.81 -11.30 16.97
C GLN A 302 14.94 -11.01 15.48
N MET A 303 15.03 -9.74 15.14
CA MET A 303 15.29 -9.27 13.79
C MET A 303 16.34 -8.17 13.86
N LEU A 304 17.47 -8.38 13.19
CA LEU A 304 18.52 -7.39 13.01
C LEU A 304 18.42 -6.83 11.59
N VAL A 305 18.42 -5.52 11.47
CA VAL A 305 18.48 -4.82 10.19
C VAL A 305 19.73 -3.97 10.15
N ASP A 306 20.67 -4.39 9.31
CA ASP A 306 22.00 -3.78 9.16
C ASP A 306 22.35 -3.67 7.67
N SER A 307 23.59 -3.32 7.34
CA SER A 307 23.96 -3.14 5.93
C SER A 307 23.97 -4.43 5.10
N LYS A 308 24.01 -5.61 5.73
CA LYS A 308 23.97 -6.91 5.03
C LYS A 308 22.55 -7.30 4.64
N GLY A 309 21.55 -6.71 5.28
CA GLY A 309 20.13 -6.96 5.04
C GLY A 309 19.37 -7.19 6.33
N ILE A 310 18.39 -8.09 6.28
CA ILE A 310 17.50 -8.39 7.39
C ILE A 310 17.78 -9.80 7.87
N THR A 311 18.29 -9.94 9.08
CA THR A 311 18.50 -11.25 9.72
C THR A 311 17.37 -11.54 10.68
N ILE A 312 16.59 -12.59 10.42
CA ILE A 312 15.55 -13.07 11.35
C ILE A 312 16.10 -14.28 12.11
N LYS A 313 16.08 -14.20 13.44
CA LYS A 313 16.41 -15.29 14.33
C LYS A 313 15.15 -15.75 15.08
N LYS A 314 14.71 -16.96 14.79
CA LYS A 314 13.49 -17.56 15.38
C LYS A 314 13.72 -19.05 15.62
N ASN A 315 13.37 -19.54 16.81
CA ASN A 315 13.53 -20.94 17.21
C ASN A 315 14.95 -21.50 16.94
N GLU A 316 15.98 -20.75 17.35
CA GLU A 316 17.41 -21.07 17.16
C GLU A 316 17.91 -21.09 15.71
N LYS A 317 17.03 -20.90 14.72
CA LYS A 317 17.39 -20.73 13.32
C LYS A 317 17.61 -19.25 13.03
N SER A 318 18.73 -18.95 12.37
CA SER A 318 19.03 -17.62 11.87
C SER A 318 19.03 -17.65 10.36
N GLU A 319 18.32 -16.70 9.75
CA GLU A 319 18.20 -16.57 8.30
C GLU A 319 18.43 -15.12 7.90
N LEU A 320 19.41 -14.91 7.01
CA LEU A 320 19.71 -13.62 6.41
C LEU A 320 18.94 -13.47 5.09
N PHE A 321 18.32 -12.31 4.93
CA PHE A 321 17.66 -11.85 3.72
C PHE A 321 18.41 -10.61 3.22
N THR A 322 19.16 -10.74 2.13
CA THR A 322 19.82 -9.59 1.50
C THR A 322 18.77 -8.63 0.92
N TYR A 323 19.13 -7.37 0.71
CA TYR A 323 18.18 -6.36 0.22
C TYR A 323 17.60 -6.68 -1.16
N GLU A 324 18.35 -7.37 -2.03
CA GLU A 324 17.85 -7.87 -3.33
C GLU A 324 16.68 -8.85 -3.17
N ASN A 325 16.64 -9.58 -2.06
CA ASN A 325 15.57 -10.52 -1.71
C ASN A 325 14.42 -9.84 -0.93
N CYS A 326 14.38 -8.51 -0.87
CA CYS A 326 13.36 -7.76 -0.17
C CYS A 326 12.54 -6.92 -1.15
N LYS A 327 11.21 -7.08 -1.17
CA LYS A 327 10.32 -6.26 -2.01
C LYS A 327 9.49 -5.33 -1.14
N GLN A 328 9.64 -4.02 -1.36
CA GLN A 328 8.88 -3.00 -0.64
C GLN A 328 7.49 -2.81 -1.26
N TYR A 329 6.49 -2.61 -0.40
CA TYR A 329 5.10 -2.33 -0.79
C TYR A 329 4.66 -1.02 -0.14
N GLY A 330 4.65 0.07 -0.93
CA GLY A 330 4.39 1.42 -0.40
C GLY A 330 5.46 1.85 0.61
N THR A 331 5.09 2.67 1.60
CA THR A 331 6.01 3.15 2.65
C THR A 331 5.82 2.44 3.99
N THR A 332 5.01 1.38 4.04
CA THR A 332 4.59 0.75 5.31
C THR A 332 4.82 -0.75 5.39
N ALA A 333 5.27 -1.40 4.31
CA ALA A 333 5.44 -2.85 4.31
C ALA A 333 6.60 -3.34 3.44
N LEU A 334 7.15 -4.49 3.82
CA LEU A 334 8.25 -5.18 3.16
C LEU A 334 7.96 -6.70 3.15
N VAL A 335 8.25 -7.37 2.04
CA VAL A 335 8.18 -8.84 1.94
C VAL A 335 9.58 -9.39 1.71
N LEU A 336 9.95 -10.41 2.48
CA LEU A 336 11.24 -11.08 2.38
C LEU A 336 11.09 -12.39 1.61
N TYR A 337 11.95 -12.60 0.63
CA TYR A 337 11.96 -13.76 -0.25
C TYR A 337 13.17 -14.65 0.03
N LYS A 338 13.01 -15.95 -0.18
CA LYS A 338 14.10 -16.90 -0.17
C LYS A 338 13.96 -17.82 -1.36
N ASN A 339 14.93 -17.80 -2.28
CA ASN A 339 14.86 -18.52 -3.55
C ASN A 339 13.55 -18.20 -4.30
N ASP A 340 13.23 -16.90 -4.44
CA ASP A 340 12.00 -16.39 -5.06
C ASP A 340 10.67 -16.78 -4.39
N ILE A 341 10.71 -17.49 -3.26
CA ILE A 341 9.51 -17.84 -2.49
C ILE A 341 9.32 -16.83 -1.34
N PRO A 342 8.16 -16.17 -1.23
CA PRO A 342 7.88 -15.23 -0.14
C PRO A 342 7.82 -15.97 1.19
N LYS A 343 8.54 -15.46 2.20
CA LYS A 343 8.69 -16.13 3.50
C LYS A 343 8.18 -15.32 4.70
N TYR A 344 8.46 -14.01 4.73
CA TYR A 344 8.02 -13.13 5.81
C TYR A 344 7.44 -11.83 5.26
N ILE A 345 6.46 -11.27 5.97
CA ILE A 345 5.98 -9.89 5.77
C ILE A 345 6.35 -9.10 7.03
N ILE A 346 6.91 -7.92 6.82
CA ILE A 346 7.11 -6.90 7.85
C ILE A 346 6.16 -5.74 7.52
N ALA A 347 5.33 -5.35 8.49
CA ALA A 347 4.43 -4.21 8.38
C ALA A 347 4.70 -3.22 9.52
N LEU A 348 4.84 -1.95 9.21
CA LEU A 348 5.00 -0.89 10.20
C LEU A 348 3.65 -0.60 10.85
N ASP A 349 3.58 -0.51 12.18
CA ASP A 349 2.36 -0.12 12.89
C ASP A 349 2.18 1.40 12.89
N LYS A 350 0.97 1.89 13.19
CA LYS A 350 0.58 3.31 13.05
C LYS A 350 1.39 4.25 13.94
N ASN A 351 1.98 3.74 15.02
CA ASN A 351 2.89 4.46 15.92
C ASN A 351 4.32 4.62 15.36
N CYS A 352 4.64 4.03 14.20
CA CYS A 352 5.91 4.28 13.51
C CYS A 352 5.93 5.69 12.93
N GLU A 353 6.51 6.62 13.68
CA GLU A 353 6.89 7.94 13.16
C GLU A 353 8.32 7.88 12.61
N ILE A 354 8.53 8.45 11.43
CA ILE A 354 9.87 8.57 10.83
C ILE A 354 10.53 9.84 11.36
N ASP A 355 11.78 9.70 11.80
CA ASP A 355 12.61 10.83 12.19
C ASP A 355 13.12 11.58 10.95
N GLU A 356 12.83 12.87 10.85
CA GLU A 356 13.13 13.68 9.65
C GLU A 356 14.62 13.90 9.41
N LYS A 357 15.47 13.74 10.44
CA LYS A 357 16.93 13.89 10.30
C LYS A 357 17.59 12.61 9.88
N THR A 358 17.08 11.49 10.37
CA THR A 358 17.78 10.21 10.34
C THR A 358 17.09 9.16 9.48
N TYR A 359 15.85 9.42 9.07
CA TYR A 359 14.97 8.54 8.29
C TYR A 359 14.69 7.17 8.93
N ILE A 360 14.97 7.02 10.23
CA ILE A 360 14.67 5.81 11.02
C ILE A 360 13.39 6.01 11.83
N ILE A 361 12.73 4.90 12.17
CA ILE A 361 11.58 4.92 13.08
C ILE A 361 11.99 5.46 14.46
N LYS A 362 11.26 6.47 14.95
CA LYS A 362 11.43 7.06 16.28
C LYS A 362 11.13 6.06 17.39
N LYS A 363 11.63 6.38 18.59
CA LYS A 363 11.37 5.59 19.80
C LYS A 363 9.88 5.40 20.06
N GLY A 364 9.49 4.14 20.30
CA GLY A 364 8.11 3.74 20.56
C GLY A 364 7.36 3.19 19.35
N GLY A 365 7.93 3.25 18.14
CA GLY A 365 7.38 2.57 16.97
C GLY A 365 7.46 1.05 17.07
N THR A 366 6.43 0.36 16.59
CA THR A 366 6.36 -1.10 16.60
C THR A 366 6.12 -1.63 15.19
N ILE A 367 6.64 -2.83 14.92
CA ILE A 367 6.43 -3.50 13.64
C ILE A 367 5.75 -4.84 13.87
N ILE A 368 5.06 -5.32 12.85
CA ILE A 368 4.43 -6.62 12.82
C ILE A 368 5.22 -7.51 11.86
N LEU A 369 5.77 -8.61 12.38
CA LEU A 369 6.40 -9.67 11.60
C LEU A 369 5.43 -10.85 11.49
N SER A 370 5.22 -11.38 10.28
CA SER A 370 4.38 -12.56 10.06
C SER A 370 5.00 -13.50 9.04
N GLU A 371 4.94 -14.80 9.32
CA GLU A 371 5.29 -15.83 8.34
C GLU A 371 4.23 -15.92 7.25
N ILE A 372 4.70 -16.18 6.02
CA ILE A 372 3.86 -16.34 4.85
C ILE A 372 3.59 -17.83 4.65
N SER A 373 2.31 -18.18 4.74
CA SER A 373 1.81 -19.52 4.50
C SER A 373 0.32 -19.46 4.19
N MET A 374 -0.19 -20.49 3.50
CA MET A 374 -1.62 -20.68 3.28
C MET A 374 -2.38 -21.03 4.57
N ASP A 375 -1.69 -21.55 5.58
CA ASP A 375 -2.27 -21.84 6.90
C ASP A 375 -2.41 -20.57 7.74
N LYS A 376 -3.17 -20.65 8.84
CA LYS A 376 -3.30 -19.52 9.77
C LYS A 376 -1.94 -19.26 10.43
N THR A 377 -1.36 -18.07 10.19
CA THR A 377 -0.09 -17.65 10.77
C THR A 377 -0.31 -16.64 11.89
N ILE A 378 0.53 -16.72 12.92
CA ILE A 378 0.51 -15.78 14.03
C ILE A 378 1.44 -14.62 13.67
N SER A 379 0.92 -13.41 13.78
CA SER A 379 1.69 -12.18 13.66
C SER A 379 2.34 -11.84 15.00
N GLU A 380 3.63 -11.52 14.99
CA GLU A 380 4.41 -11.13 16.17
C GLU A 380 4.68 -9.63 16.12
N SER A 381 4.40 -8.93 17.23
CA SER A 381 4.77 -7.51 17.38
C SER A 381 6.19 -7.41 17.89
N LEU A 382 7.06 -6.79 17.11
CA LEU A 382 8.45 -6.53 17.48
C LEU A 382 8.61 -5.05 17.85
N TYR A 383 9.47 -4.83 18.83
CA TYR A 383 9.82 -3.53 19.37
C TYR A 383 11.26 -3.25 19.02
N CYS A 384 11.52 -2.03 18.56
CA CYS A 384 12.89 -1.58 18.36
C CYS A 384 13.59 -1.53 19.72
N MET A 385 14.77 -2.09 19.82
CA MET A 385 15.59 -2.12 21.04
C MET A 385 16.67 -1.06 21.04
N THR A 386 17.04 -0.60 19.85
CA THR A 386 18.12 0.34 19.65
C THR A 386 17.48 1.62 19.10
N PHE A 387 17.53 2.74 19.83
CA PHE A 387 16.82 3.98 19.47
C PHE A 387 17.82 5.11 19.17
N LYS A 388 17.54 5.92 18.14
CA LYS A 388 18.24 7.21 17.95
C LYS A 388 17.71 8.22 18.96
N ASP A 389 18.55 8.65 19.90
CA ASP A 389 18.28 9.80 20.75
C ASP A 389 18.79 11.06 20.03
N GLU A 390 17.95 12.08 19.86
CA GLU A 390 18.36 13.35 19.26
C GLU A 390 19.51 14.04 20.02
N LYS A 391 19.76 13.64 21.28
CA LYS A 391 20.82 14.17 22.14
C LYS A 391 22.05 13.26 22.28
N ASP A 392 21.96 12.02 21.82
CA ASP A 392 23.05 11.05 21.88
C ASP A 392 23.08 10.21 20.60
N LEU A 393 23.70 10.80 19.57
CA LEU A 393 24.00 10.17 18.29
C LEU A 393 25.07 9.06 18.40
N GLY A 394 25.64 8.83 19.60
CA GLY A 394 26.71 7.86 19.83
C GLY A 394 26.25 6.40 19.85
N ASN A 395 24.95 6.13 20.07
CA ASN A 395 24.41 4.77 20.14
C ASN A 395 23.95 4.18 18.80
N TYR A 396 24.17 4.93 17.70
CA TYR A 396 24.14 4.41 16.34
C TYR A 396 25.20 5.14 15.54
N SER A 397 26.20 4.42 15.05
CA SER A 397 27.29 4.93 14.20
C SER A 397 26.75 5.41 12.83
N VAL A 398 26.06 6.55 12.80
CA VAL A 398 25.83 7.29 11.54
C VAL A 398 27.16 7.94 11.19
N VAL A 399 27.83 7.35 10.21
CA VAL A 399 29.12 7.84 9.74
C VAL A 399 28.89 9.05 8.85
N SER A 400 29.15 10.25 9.37
CA SER A 400 29.12 11.48 8.56
C SER A 400 30.35 11.53 7.65
N VAL A 401 30.11 11.85 6.38
CA VAL A 401 31.13 11.96 5.33
C VAL A 401 30.96 13.28 4.58
N ALA A 402 32.08 13.99 4.34
CA ALA A 402 32.07 15.23 3.59
C ALA A 402 31.66 15.00 2.13
N LYS A 403 31.25 16.07 1.44
CA LYS A 403 30.89 16.02 0.02
C LYS A 403 32.09 15.55 -0.82
N ASP A 404 31.81 14.65 -1.77
CA ASP A 404 32.78 14.07 -2.71
C ASP A 404 33.96 13.39 -1.97
N SER A 405 33.67 12.82 -0.80
CA SER A 405 34.65 12.24 0.11
C SER A 405 34.20 10.87 0.62
N TYR A 406 35.10 10.21 1.35
CA TYR A 406 34.87 8.89 1.94
C TYR A 406 35.32 8.83 3.40
N LYS A 407 34.83 7.83 4.13
CA LYS A 407 35.28 7.48 5.48
C LYS A 407 35.20 5.97 5.67
N ILE A 408 36.27 5.37 6.21
CA ILE A 408 36.26 3.95 6.60
C ILE A 408 36.06 3.88 8.11
N GLN A 409 35.05 3.14 8.55
CA GLN A 409 34.77 2.88 9.96
C GLN A 409 34.37 1.42 10.14
N ASP A 410 34.98 0.73 11.12
CA ASP A 410 34.72 -0.68 11.43
C ASP A 410 34.86 -1.63 10.21
N GLY A 411 35.76 -1.28 9.29
CA GLY A 411 36.02 -2.03 8.05
C GLY A 411 34.98 -1.82 6.94
N ILE A 412 34.07 -0.88 7.10
CA ILE A 412 33.06 -0.49 6.12
C ILE A 412 33.44 0.88 5.53
N MET A 413 33.31 1.01 4.21
CA MET A 413 33.55 2.26 3.49
C MET A 413 32.23 3.01 3.28
N TYR A 414 32.24 4.29 3.62
CA TYR A 414 31.12 5.22 3.47
C TYR A 414 31.53 6.36 2.55
N ILE A 415 30.66 6.78 1.62
CA ILE A 415 30.89 7.90 0.71
C ILE A 415 29.73 8.89 0.75
N SER A 416 29.94 10.14 0.33
CA SER A 416 28.86 11.10 0.13
C SER A 416 29.07 11.96 -1.12
N PHE A 417 28.02 12.13 -1.93
CA PHE A 417 28.00 13.00 -3.11
C PHE A 417 27.55 14.44 -2.81
N ASP A 418 26.90 14.67 -1.67
CA ASP A 418 26.29 15.95 -1.31
C ASP A 418 26.67 16.45 0.10
N GLY A 419 27.43 15.66 0.86
CA GLY A 419 27.83 15.92 2.25
C GLY A 419 26.67 15.76 3.25
N LYS A 420 25.54 15.20 2.83
CA LYS A 420 24.34 15.01 3.66
C LYS A 420 23.93 13.54 3.70
N ASN A 421 23.88 12.90 2.53
CA ASN A 421 23.50 11.52 2.35
C ASN A 421 24.75 10.66 2.28
N THR A 422 24.77 9.58 3.06
CA THR A 422 25.89 8.64 3.09
C THR A 422 25.49 7.34 2.40
N VAL A 423 26.37 6.85 1.51
CA VAL A 423 26.22 5.60 0.78
C VAL A 423 27.31 4.65 1.24
N GLU A 424 26.94 3.41 1.57
CA GLU A 424 27.91 2.35 1.88
C GLU A 424 28.44 1.73 0.59
N VAL A 425 29.76 1.58 0.50
CA VAL A 425 30.41 0.89 -0.61
C VAL A 425 30.54 -0.59 -0.24
N PRO A 426 30.03 -1.52 -1.06
CA PRO A 426 30.10 -2.94 -0.75
C PRO A 426 31.53 -3.46 -0.88
N GLY A 427 32.04 -4.08 0.20
CA GLY A 427 33.39 -4.62 0.23
C GLY A 427 33.90 -4.77 1.66
N ASP A 428 35.08 -5.38 1.79
CA ASP A 428 35.78 -5.48 3.07
C ASP A 428 36.95 -4.50 3.08
N PHE A 429 36.74 -3.35 3.71
CA PHE A 429 37.71 -2.25 3.79
C PHE A 429 38.51 -2.26 5.09
N SER A 430 38.43 -3.33 5.89
CA SER A 430 39.13 -3.45 7.19
C SER A 430 40.64 -3.22 7.09
N LYS A 431 41.24 -3.54 5.95
CA LYS A 431 42.68 -3.37 5.69
C LYS A 431 43.03 -2.09 4.91
N MET A 432 42.04 -1.27 4.54
CA MET A 432 42.21 -0.19 3.55
C MET A 432 42.31 1.21 4.16
N VAL A 433 42.28 1.34 5.50
CA VAL A 433 42.21 2.63 6.22
C VAL A 433 43.27 3.64 5.74
N ASP A 434 44.51 3.19 5.51
CA ASP A 434 45.63 4.04 5.08
C ASP A 434 46.07 3.78 3.63
N SER A 435 45.25 3.07 2.83
CA SER A 435 45.64 2.63 1.48
C SER A 435 45.24 3.61 0.37
N TYR A 436 44.42 4.61 0.67
CA TYR A 436 43.84 5.52 -0.31
C TYR A 436 44.50 6.91 -0.30
N ASN A 437 44.65 7.47 -1.49
CA ASN A 437 45.06 8.84 -1.76
C ASN A 437 44.20 9.40 -2.90
N GLU A 438 44.33 10.69 -3.22
CA GLU A 438 43.49 11.37 -4.22
C GLU A 438 43.56 10.79 -5.65
N TYR A 439 44.52 9.91 -5.94
CA TYR A 439 44.74 9.34 -7.27
C TYR A 439 44.28 7.89 -7.41
N ASN A 440 44.12 7.14 -6.33
CA ASN A 440 43.86 5.70 -6.35
C ASN A 440 42.41 5.32 -5.97
N TYR A 441 41.50 6.30 -6.01
CA TYR A 441 40.06 6.12 -6.06
C TYR A 441 39.44 7.23 -6.90
N GLN A 442 38.15 7.12 -7.20
CA GLN A 442 37.38 8.21 -7.80
C GLN A 442 35.97 8.24 -7.26
N ILE A 443 35.47 9.43 -6.93
CA ILE A 443 34.07 9.68 -6.61
C ILE A 443 33.56 10.72 -7.62
N SER A 444 32.63 10.31 -8.47
CA SER A 444 31.89 11.22 -9.33
C SER A 444 30.51 10.65 -9.64
N ASN A 445 29.58 11.51 -10.07
CA ASN A 445 28.23 11.10 -10.40
C ASN A 445 28.17 10.09 -11.56
N GLU A 446 29.13 10.17 -12.49
CA GLU A 446 29.19 9.30 -13.67
C GLU A 446 29.94 7.99 -13.42
N LYS A 447 30.93 8.01 -12.50
CA LYS A 447 31.72 6.83 -12.15
C LYS A 447 32.34 6.99 -10.77
N THR A 448 31.98 6.11 -9.86
CA THR A 448 32.61 5.98 -8.54
C THR A 448 33.31 4.63 -8.44
N ILE A 449 34.58 4.60 -8.05
CA ILE A 449 35.38 3.37 -7.98
C ILE A 449 36.37 3.36 -6.81
N PHE A 450 36.46 2.19 -6.18
CA PHE A 450 37.34 1.85 -5.08
C PHE A 450 37.94 0.45 -5.28
N TYR A 451 38.92 0.08 -4.46
CA TYR A 451 39.49 -1.27 -4.43
C TYR A 451 39.67 -1.79 -3.00
N TYR A 452 39.50 -3.08 -2.78
CA TYR A 452 39.75 -3.67 -1.46
C TYR A 452 40.43 -5.03 -1.56
N ILE A 453 41.03 -5.49 -0.45
CA ILE A 453 41.76 -6.77 -0.38
C ILE A 453 41.08 -7.67 0.63
N LYS A 454 40.63 -8.85 0.16
CA LYS A 454 40.02 -9.89 0.98
C LYS A 454 40.61 -11.24 0.60
N ASP A 455 41.02 -12.03 1.61
CA ASP A 455 41.61 -13.37 1.42
C ASP A 455 42.79 -13.40 0.43
N SER A 456 43.69 -12.40 0.52
CA SER A 456 44.84 -12.22 -0.37
C SER A 456 44.49 -12.01 -1.85
N LYS A 457 43.21 -11.74 -2.16
CA LYS A 457 42.72 -11.34 -3.48
C LYS A 457 42.33 -9.87 -3.45
N ARG A 458 42.44 -9.20 -4.61
CA ARG A 458 42.03 -7.81 -4.75
C ARG A 458 40.76 -7.72 -5.59
N TYR A 459 39.90 -6.79 -5.21
CA TYR A 459 38.64 -6.53 -5.88
C TYR A 459 38.55 -5.05 -6.23
N LEU A 460 38.07 -4.76 -7.43
CA LEU A 460 37.55 -3.43 -7.78
C LEU A 460 36.06 -3.43 -7.49
N VAL A 461 35.56 -2.35 -6.90
CA VAL A 461 34.13 -2.11 -6.70
C VAL A 461 33.77 -0.74 -7.24
N TYR A 462 32.76 -0.69 -8.10
CA TYR A 462 32.38 0.55 -8.77
C TYR A 462 30.87 0.66 -9.03
N SER A 463 30.41 1.90 -9.20
CA SER A 463 29.04 2.29 -9.50
C SER A 463 29.01 3.38 -10.56
N ASP A 464 28.04 3.28 -11.47
CA ASP A 464 27.80 4.21 -12.57
C ASP A 464 26.55 5.08 -12.33
N ASP A 465 25.91 4.92 -11.16
CA ASP A 465 24.60 5.49 -10.84
C ASP A 465 24.52 6.02 -9.40
N MET A 466 25.62 6.66 -8.94
CA MET A 466 25.72 7.28 -7.62
C MET A 466 25.50 6.30 -6.45
N GLY A 467 25.89 5.03 -6.62
CA GLY A 467 25.84 3.99 -5.58
C GLY A 467 24.49 3.31 -5.41
N ASN A 468 23.57 3.46 -6.37
CA ASN A 468 22.31 2.70 -6.38
C ASN A 468 22.55 1.23 -6.76
N ASN A 469 23.48 0.97 -7.69
CA ASN A 469 23.94 -0.36 -8.07
C ASN A 469 25.47 -0.42 -8.03
N TRP A 470 26.00 -1.57 -7.60
CA TRP A 470 27.43 -1.81 -7.47
C TRP A 470 27.86 -3.05 -8.26
N THR A 471 28.98 -2.93 -8.95
CA THR A 471 29.65 -4.05 -9.62
C THR A 471 30.98 -4.33 -8.92
N THR A 472 31.27 -5.60 -8.65
CA THR A 472 32.55 -6.04 -8.08
C THR A 472 33.26 -7.00 -9.03
N VAL A 473 34.55 -6.77 -9.27
CA VAL A 473 35.39 -7.57 -10.16
C VAL A 473 36.67 -7.95 -9.44
N GLU A 474 37.02 -9.23 -9.44
CA GLU A 474 38.31 -9.71 -8.93
C GLU A 474 39.43 -9.35 -9.91
N ILE A 475 40.54 -8.82 -9.39
CA ILE A 475 41.75 -8.50 -10.15
C ILE A 475 42.99 -9.15 -9.51
N GLU A 476 44.04 -9.33 -10.30
CA GLU A 476 45.33 -9.85 -9.82
C GLU A 476 45.87 -8.98 -8.68
N ASN A 477 46.30 -9.62 -7.58
CA ASN A 477 46.78 -8.92 -6.38
C ASN A 477 48.31 -8.73 -6.36
N GLU A 478 49.00 -8.96 -7.48
CA GLU A 478 50.47 -8.99 -7.55
C GLU A 478 51.14 -7.60 -7.57
N SER A 479 50.37 -6.53 -7.68
CA SER A 479 50.89 -5.15 -7.80
C SER A 479 50.09 -4.18 -6.96
N SER A 480 50.67 -3.07 -6.53
CA SER A 480 49.98 -1.96 -5.84
C SER A 480 49.33 -1.01 -6.85
N ILE A 481 48.11 -0.53 -6.58
CA ILE A 481 47.44 0.46 -7.43
C ILE A 481 47.88 1.86 -7.01
N GLN A 482 48.56 2.54 -7.92
CA GLN A 482 49.07 3.89 -7.69
C GLN A 482 48.09 4.94 -8.15
N ASN A 483 47.45 4.72 -9.29
CA ASN A 483 46.42 5.59 -9.85
C ASN A 483 45.30 4.74 -10.46
N ILE A 484 44.05 5.18 -10.31
CA ILE A 484 42.90 4.62 -11.03
C ILE A 484 41.91 5.75 -11.33
N HIS A 485 41.53 5.90 -12.59
CA HIS A 485 40.62 6.96 -13.00
C HIS A 485 39.87 6.58 -14.27
N PHE A 486 38.62 7.04 -14.37
CA PHE A 486 37.74 6.91 -15.50
C PHE A 486 37.41 8.28 -16.08
N ILE A 487 37.61 8.42 -17.39
CA ILE A 487 37.24 9.62 -18.14
C ILE A 487 35.75 9.63 -18.52
N ASN A 488 35.10 8.47 -18.49
CA ASN A 488 33.66 8.27 -18.62
C ASN A 488 33.30 6.88 -18.05
N SER A 489 32.03 6.46 -18.09
CA SER A 489 31.58 5.19 -17.49
C SER A 489 32.23 3.93 -18.07
N ASN A 490 32.77 3.97 -19.30
CA ASN A 490 33.32 2.81 -20.02
C ASN A 490 34.86 2.79 -20.04
N ILE A 491 35.50 3.95 -20.24
CA ILE A 491 36.94 4.07 -20.47
C ILE A 491 37.65 4.53 -19.21
N GLY A 492 38.62 3.74 -18.76
CA GLY A 492 39.42 4.01 -17.58
C GLY A 492 40.86 3.54 -17.72
N PHE A 493 41.72 4.10 -16.87
CA PHE A 493 43.16 3.89 -16.86
C PHE A 493 43.62 3.61 -15.43
N MET A 494 44.65 2.77 -15.31
CA MET A 494 45.21 2.38 -14.01
C MET A 494 46.73 2.25 -14.10
N LEU A 495 47.45 2.85 -13.15
CA LEU A 495 48.89 2.63 -12.97
C LEU A 495 49.10 1.67 -11.81
N LYS A 496 49.87 0.62 -12.04
CA LYS A 496 50.20 -0.41 -11.05
C LYS A 496 51.70 -0.56 -10.89
N PHE A 497 52.20 -0.74 -9.67
CA PHE A 497 53.60 -1.10 -9.40
C PHE A 497 53.71 -2.52 -8.83
N GLU A 498 54.47 -3.35 -9.51
CA GLU A 498 54.79 -4.73 -9.13
C GLU A 498 55.91 -4.79 -8.09
N ASP A 499 56.96 -3.98 -8.27
CA ASP A 499 58.10 -3.92 -7.35
C ASP A 499 58.64 -2.50 -7.25
N VAL A 500 59.19 -2.14 -6.09
CA VAL A 500 59.71 -0.81 -5.79
C VAL A 500 61.02 -0.93 -5.03
N ALA A 501 62.10 -0.36 -5.60
CA ALA A 501 63.41 -0.36 -4.98
C ALA A 501 64.17 0.94 -5.28
N MET A 502 64.74 1.56 -4.24
CA MET A 502 65.64 2.73 -4.34
C MET A 502 65.13 3.87 -5.26
N GLY A 503 63.86 4.25 -5.15
CA GLY A 503 63.28 5.34 -5.95
C GLY A 503 62.92 4.97 -7.40
N ILE A 504 63.05 3.69 -7.76
CA ILE A 504 62.58 3.11 -9.02
C ILE A 504 61.40 2.18 -8.72
N ALA A 505 60.41 2.19 -9.62
CA ALA A 505 59.27 1.28 -9.59
C ALA A 505 59.15 0.49 -10.90
N PHE A 506 58.94 -0.81 -10.80
CA PHE A 506 58.54 -1.66 -11.90
C PHE A 506 57.03 -1.70 -11.97
N GLY A 507 56.44 -1.38 -13.13
CA GLY A 507 55.00 -1.21 -13.20
C GLY A 507 54.42 -1.31 -14.59
N LYS A 508 53.13 -1.00 -14.69
CA LYS A 508 52.40 -0.94 -15.95
C LYS A 508 51.18 -0.03 -15.88
N ILE A 509 50.84 0.55 -17.02
CA ILE A 509 49.57 1.25 -17.23
C ILE A 509 48.62 0.28 -17.94
N SER A 510 47.44 0.11 -17.37
CA SER A 510 46.35 -0.69 -17.96
C SER A 510 45.19 0.22 -18.38
N LYS A 511 44.47 -0.20 -19.43
CA LYS A 511 43.26 0.45 -19.94
C LYS A 511 42.08 -0.52 -19.92
N THR A 512 40.91 -0.01 -19.57
CA THR A 512 39.61 -0.66 -19.75
C THR A 512 38.78 0.10 -20.77
N VAL A 513 37.92 -0.63 -21.49
CA VAL A 513 36.92 -0.07 -22.42
C VAL A 513 35.51 -0.60 -22.15
N ASP A 514 35.33 -1.42 -21.11
CA ASP A 514 34.06 -2.06 -20.74
C ASP A 514 33.57 -1.69 -19.33
N GLY A 515 34.04 -0.54 -18.83
CA GLY A 515 33.65 0.00 -17.54
C GLY A 515 34.38 -0.61 -16.34
N GLY A 516 35.47 -1.34 -16.57
CA GLY A 516 36.33 -1.91 -15.53
C GLY A 516 36.14 -3.42 -15.32
N LYS A 517 35.40 -4.09 -16.21
CA LYS A 517 35.21 -5.54 -16.17
C LYS A 517 36.47 -6.27 -16.63
N THR A 518 37.15 -5.72 -17.63
CA THR A 518 38.43 -6.24 -18.11
C THR A 518 39.46 -5.13 -18.26
N TRP A 519 40.73 -5.45 -17.97
CA TRP A 519 41.84 -4.51 -18.03
C TRP A 519 42.95 -5.09 -18.90
N LYS A 520 43.45 -4.28 -19.85
CA LYS A 520 44.55 -4.64 -20.73
C LYS A 520 45.75 -3.74 -20.47
N ASP A 521 46.92 -4.32 -20.26
CA ASP A 521 48.17 -3.57 -20.13
C ASP A 521 48.54 -2.94 -21.48
N ILE A 522 48.81 -1.62 -21.47
CA ILE A 522 49.08 -0.81 -22.67
C ILE A 522 50.48 -0.17 -22.66
N TYR A 523 51.07 0.02 -21.48
CA TYR A 523 52.41 0.59 -21.33
C TYR A 523 53.13 -0.03 -20.15
N PHE A 524 54.42 -0.27 -20.28
CA PHE A 524 55.22 -0.93 -19.24
C PHE A 524 56.24 0.01 -18.58
N GLY A 525 56.45 1.24 -19.09
CA GLY A 525 57.42 2.18 -18.53
C GLY A 525 58.53 2.53 -19.51
N MET A 526 59.56 3.23 -19.02
CA MET A 526 60.68 3.74 -19.82
C MET A 526 61.95 2.88 -19.64
N GLY A 527 63.00 3.19 -20.41
CA GLY A 527 64.31 2.51 -20.37
C GLY A 527 64.43 1.34 -21.37
N ASP A 528 65.61 0.72 -21.41
CA ASP A 528 65.99 -0.31 -22.40
C ASP A 528 65.06 -1.55 -22.37
N GLU A 529 64.43 -1.83 -21.23
CA GLU A 529 63.46 -2.92 -21.08
C GLU A 529 61.99 -2.44 -20.97
N LYS A 530 61.74 -1.13 -21.09
CA LYS A 530 60.42 -0.49 -20.93
C LYS A 530 59.68 -0.94 -19.67
N LYS A 531 60.34 -0.95 -18.50
CA LYS A 531 59.71 -1.35 -17.23
C LYS A 531 59.82 -0.34 -16.10
N ILE A 532 60.41 0.82 -16.35
CA ILE A 532 60.86 1.72 -15.27
C ILE A 532 59.91 2.92 -15.14
N PHE A 533 59.35 3.07 -13.94
CA PHE A 533 58.70 4.26 -13.41
C PHE A 533 59.50 4.81 -12.21
N LYS A 534 59.11 5.99 -11.73
CA LYS A 534 59.56 6.49 -10.43
C LYS A 534 58.49 6.16 -9.38
N THR A 535 58.90 6.03 -8.12
CA THR A 535 58.02 5.58 -7.03
C THR A 535 56.84 6.49 -6.74
N SER A 536 56.91 7.74 -7.17
CA SER A 536 55.84 8.73 -7.03
C SER A 536 55.20 9.08 -8.39
N SER A 537 55.37 8.23 -9.40
CA SER A 537 54.76 8.47 -10.71
C SER A 537 53.24 8.42 -10.66
N GLN A 538 52.60 9.34 -11.36
CA GLN A 538 51.14 9.45 -11.43
C GLN A 538 50.70 9.63 -12.89
N ILE A 539 49.44 9.30 -13.19
CA ILE A 539 48.88 9.42 -14.54
C ILE A 539 47.55 10.16 -14.54
N LYS A 540 47.31 10.96 -15.58
CA LYS A 540 45.99 11.55 -15.85
C LYS A 540 45.70 11.52 -17.33
N PHE A 541 44.63 10.83 -17.71
CA PHE A 541 44.07 10.90 -19.05
C PHE A 541 42.93 11.91 -19.07
N ILE A 542 42.89 12.75 -20.09
CA ILE A 542 41.83 13.74 -20.32
C ILE A 542 40.89 13.30 -21.46
N SER A 543 41.37 12.38 -22.28
CA SER A 543 40.61 11.73 -23.34
C SER A 543 41.15 10.32 -23.54
N GLU A 544 40.52 9.55 -24.45
CA GLU A 544 40.96 8.20 -24.74
C GLU A 544 42.39 8.16 -25.32
N ASN A 545 42.82 9.23 -26.00
CA ASN A 545 44.09 9.29 -26.72
C ASN A 545 45.14 10.16 -26.01
N ILE A 546 44.70 11.15 -25.21
CA ILE A 546 45.60 12.13 -24.60
C ILE A 546 45.70 11.90 -23.10
N GLY A 547 46.93 11.70 -22.63
CA GLY A 547 47.23 11.51 -21.22
C GLY A 547 48.61 12.01 -20.85
N PHE A 548 48.81 12.16 -19.55
CA PHE A 548 50.01 12.72 -18.96
C PHE A 548 50.53 11.77 -17.88
N LEU A 549 51.86 11.68 -17.80
CA LEU A 549 52.58 10.89 -16.82
C LEU A 549 53.61 11.81 -16.15
N THR A 550 53.56 11.89 -14.82
CA THR A 550 54.60 12.56 -14.03
C THR A 550 55.58 11.52 -13.48
N MET A 551 56.86 11.87 -13.43
CA MET A 551 57.92 11.02 -12.88
C MET A 551 58.79 11.84 -11.91
N PRO A 552 58.35 12.04 -10.66
CA PRO A 552 59.13 12.73 -9.65
C PRO A 552 60.41 11.97 -9.28
N SER A 553 61.47 12.73 -8.99
CA SER A 553 62.67 12.22 -8.31
C SER A 553 62.32 11.70 -6.91
N ALA A 554 63.18 10.84 -6.34
CA ALA A 554 62.87 10.14 -5.11
C ALA A 554 62.72 11.05 -3.88
N GLY A 555 63.44 12.19 -3.84
CA GLY A 555 63.30 13.18 -2.78
C GLY A 555 62.24 14.24 -3.04
N GLY A 556 61.66 14.27 -4.25
CA GLY A 556 60.65 15.25 -4.64
C GLY A 556 61.25 16.62 -5.01
N GLU A 557 62.56 16.70 -5.23
CA GLU A 557 63.24 17.92 -5.64
C GLU A 557 62.82 18.30 -7.06
N THR A 558 62.85 17.35 -7.98
CA THR A 558 62.50 17.56 -9.39
C THR A 558 61.47 16.56 -9.86
N SER A 559 60.81 16.83 -10.99
CA SER A 559 60.00 15.82 -11.67
C SER A 559 60.04 15.99 -13.17
N GLU A 560 59.89 14.88 -13.90
CA GLU A 560 59.69 14.92 -15.34
C GLU A 560 58.21 14.78 -15.70
N MET A 561 57.81 15.38 -16.81
CA MET A 561 56.48 15.18 -17.38
C MET A 561 56.57 14.58 -18.77
N TYR A 562 55.61 13.70 -19.05
CA TYR A 562 55.45 13.04 -20.33
C TYR A 562 54.01 13.13 -20.79
N ILE A 563 53.82 13.22 -22.10
CA ILE A 563 52.52 13.25 -22.76
C ILE A 563 52.40 12.07 -23.73
N THR A 564 51.23 11.44 -23.74
CA THR A 564 50.81 10.50 -24.77
C THR A 564 49.70 11.13 -25.62
N LYS A 565 49.74 10.89 -26.93
CA LYS A 565 48.68 11.26 -27.89
C LYS A 565 48.11 10.05 -28.63
N ASP A 566 48.54 8.85 -28.27
CA ASP A 566 48.16 7.58 -28.89
C ASP A 566 47.47 6.62 -27.90
N GLY A 567 46.91 7.17 -26.82
CA GLY A 567 46.16 6.41 -25.82
C GLY A 567 47.04 5.60 -24.87
N GLY A 568 48.30 6.04 -24.68
CA GLY A 568 49.27 5.41 -23.80
C GLY A 568 50.09 4.30 -24.45
N ASN A 569 50.11 4.18 -25.78
CA ASN A 569 51.03 3.25 -26.45
C ASN A 569 52.48 3.77 -26.44
N SER A 570 52.65 5.09 -26.46
CA SER A 570 53.93 5.77 -26.28
C SER A 570 53.78 7.07 -25.46
N PHE A 571 54.85 7.43 -24.74
CA PHE A 571 54.95 8.64 -23.94
C PHE A 571 56.20 9.41 -24.38
N ASN A 572 56.02 10.70 -24.70
CA ASN A 572 57.10 11.59 -25.10
C ASN A 572 57.33 12.63 -24.00
N LYS A 573 58.59 12.96 -23.73
CA LYS A 573 58.95 13.96 -22.72
C LYS A 573 58.38 15.33 -23.13
N LEU A 574 57.70 15.99 -22.19
CA LEU A 574 57.10 17.30 -22.36
C LEU A 574 57.95 18.34 -21.61
N GLU A 575 58.57 19.25 -22.35
CA GLU A 575 59.35 20.37 -21.80
C GLU A 575 58.60 21.68 -22.07
N ILE A 576 58.01 22.26 -21.02
CA ILE A 576 57.24 23.53 -21.10
C ILE A 576 58.16 24.71 -20.81
N ILE A 577 59.06 24.54 -19.85
CA ILE A 577 60.02 25.54 -19.43
C ILE A 577 61.37 24.86 -19.19
N ASN A 578 62.43 25.58 -19.51
CA ASN A 578 63.78 25.26 -19.08
C ASN A 578 64.16 26.23 -17.95
N SER A 579 64.06 25.78 -16.70
CA SER A 579 64.32 26.59 -15.51
C SER A 579 64.88 25.73 -14.40
N ASP A 580 65.96 26.21 -13.77
CA ASP A 580 66.58 25.60 -12.58
C ASP A 580 65.80 25.88 -11.28
N ILE A 581 64.65 26.57 -11.37
CA ILE A 581 63.84 26.98 -10.22
C ILE A 581 62.43 26.39 -10.30
N TYR A 582 61.85 26.24 -11.49
CA TYR A 582 60.51 25.64 -11.67
C TYR A 582 60.64 24.34 -12.46
N ASP A 583 60.99 23.26 -11.77
CA ASP A 583 61.34 21.95 -12.32
C ASP A 583 60.50 20.80 -11.72
N TYR A 584 59.47 21.13 -10.95
CA TYR A 584 58.50 20.16 -10.43
C TYR A 584 57.12 20.34 -11.08
N TYR A 585 56.79 19.45 -12.01
CA TYR A 585 55.55 19.38 -12.76
C TYR A 585 54.46 18.62 -11.97
N ASN A 586 53.31 19.27 -11.78
CA ASN A 586 52.12 18.64 -11.23
C ASN A 586 51.24 18.08 -12.36
N LEU A 587 50.39 17.08 -12.07
CA LEU A 587 49.43 16.58 -13.05
C LEU A 587 48.51 17.71 -13.58
N PRO A 588 48.14 17.69 -14.86
CA PRO A 588 47.31 18.73 -15.44
C PRO A 588 45.86 18.68 -14.94
N THR A 589 45.22 19.84 -14.91
CA THR A 589 43.76 19.98 -14.81
C THR A 589 43.18 20.30 -16.18
N PHE A 590 41.93 19.89 -16.41
CA PHE A 590 41.21 20.16 -17.66
C PHE A 590 39.83 20.70 -17.34
N GLU A 591 39.61 21.98 -17.61
CA GLU A 591 38.36 22.69 -17.33
C GLU A 591 38.01 23.57 -18.53
N ASP A 592 36.74 23.58 -18.93
CA ASP A 592 36.21 24.40 -20.04
C ASP A 592 37.01 24.30 -21.36
N GLY A 593 37.57 23.13 -21.66
CA GLY A 593 38.36 22.89 -22.87
C GLY A 593 39.80 23.43 -22.82
N VAL A 594 40.25 23.93 -21.67
CA VAL A 594 41.61 24.45 -21.45
C VAL A 594 42.35 23.53 -20.49
N LEU A 595 43.53 23.08 -20.90
CA LEU A 595 44.46 22.38 -20.01
C LEU A 595 45.25 23.39 -19.20
N SER A 596 45.51 23.08 -17.93
CA SER A 596 46.47 23.84 -17.15
C SER A 596 47.44 22.93 -16.40
N ILE A 597 48.72 23.30 -16.40
CA ILE A 597 49.79 22.62 -15.66
C ILE A 597 50.39 23.61 -14.68
N LYS A 598 50.45 23.20 -13.42
CA LYS A 598 51.16 23.92 -12.37
C LYS A 598 52.59 23.37 -12.25
N ILE A 599 53.58 24.25 -12.37
CA ILE A 599 55.00 23.94 -12.18
C ILE A 599 55.49 24.67 -10.93
N THR A 600 56.00 23.90 -9.97
CA THR A 600 56.49 24.33 -8.65
C THR A 600 58.01 24.17 -8.56
N GLN A 601 58.59 24.60 -7.44
CA GLN A 601 60.04 24.61 -7.19
C GLN A 601 60.59 23.34 -6.53
N GLY A 602 59.79 22.28 -6.41
CA GLY A 602 60.20 21.07 -5.70
C GLY A 602 60.33 21.22 -4.19
N SER A 603 60.83 20.18 -3.54
CA SER A 603 61.07 20.16 -2.09
C SER A 603 62.31 20.94 -1.65
N ASP A 604 63.26 21.18 -2.53
CA ASP A 604 64.53 21.87 -2.29
C ASP A 604 64.49 23.38 -2.62
N GLY A 605 63.46 23.82 -3.34
CA GLY A 605 63.26 25.21 -3.76
C GLY A 605 62.21 26.02 -3.00
N ASP A 606 61.61 25.52 -1.90
CA ASP A 606 60.53 26.15 -1.13
C ASP A 606 60.96 27.39 -0.29
N TYR A 607 61.62 28.36 -0.94
CA TYR A 607 61.93 29.67 -0.35
C TYR A 607 60.69 30.58 -0.46
N ASN A 608 60.18 31.08 0.68
CA ASN A 608 58.98 31.93 0.79
C ASN A 608 57.60 31.25 0.56
N GLY A 609 57.45 29.95 0.84
CA GLY A 609 56.13 29.31 0.94
C GLY A 609 55.55 28.82 -0.39
N GLY A 610 56.41 28.37 -1.31
CA GLY A 610 56.07 27.54 -2.46
C GLY A 610 55.54 28.33 -3.64
N ASP A 611 56.42 29.07 -4.33
CA ASP A 611 56.04 29.78 -5.56
C ASP A 611 55.76 28.81 -6.72
N TYR A 612 54.95 29.24 -7.68
CA TYR A 612 54.54 28.40 -8.80
C TYR A 612 54.17 29.20 -10.05
N LYS A 613 54.25 28.54 -11.20
CA LYS A 613 53.74 29.03 -12.48
C LYS A 613 52.66 28.11 -13.00
N VAL A 614 51.61 28.70 -13.59
CA VAL A 614 50.56 27.95 -14.27
C VAL A 614 50.65 28.24 -15.76
N TYR A 615 50.76 27.17 -16.54
CA TYR A 615 50.75 27.21 -18.00
C TYR A 615 49.44 26.65 -18.52
N TYR A 616 48.91 27.26 -19.56
CA TYR A 616 47.65 26.90 -20.19
C TYR A 616 47.87 26.41 -21.62
N SER A 617 47.05 25.47 -22.05
CA SER A 617 47.04 24.95 -23.42
C SER A 617 45.60 24.82 -23.93
N LYS A 618 45.34 25.41 -25.11
CA LYS A 618 44.05 25.34 -25.83
C LYS A 618 44.05 24.32 -26.96
N ASP A 619 45.19 23.71 -27.22
CA ASP A 619 45.46 22.75 -28.29
C ASP A 619 45.90 21.39 -27.73
N TYR A 620 45.36 21.03 -26.57
CA TYR A 620 45.55 19.72 -25.95
C TYR A 620 47.02 19.33 -25.73
N GLY A 621 47.84 20.30 -25.34
CA GLY A 621 49.24 20.15 -24.96
C GLY A 621 50.24 20.26 -26.12
N ASP A 622 49.83 20.74 -27.30
CA ASP A 622 50.77 21.07 -28.39
C ASP A 622 51.56 22.36 -28.11
N SER A 623 50.91 23.37 -27.52
CA SER A 623 51.54 24.62 -27.10
C SER A 623 51.07 25.08 -25.73
N TRP A 624 51.93 25.83 -25.03
CA TRP A 624 51.72 26.27 -23.65
C TRP A 624 51.99 27.77 -23.50
N SER A 625 51.10 28.49 -22.82
CA SER A 625 51.21 29.93 -22.55
C SER A 625 50.93 30.27 -21.09
N LEU A 626 51.47 31.40 -20.59
CA LEU A 626 51.15 31.91 -19.25
C LEU A 626 49.77 32.60 -19.20
N GLU A 627 49.25 33.01 -20.35
CA GLU A 627 47.91 33.59 -20.48
C GLU A 627 46.87 32.48 -20.67
N LYS A 628 45.74 32.59 -19.97
CA LYS A 628 44.65 31.60 -19.96
C LYS A 628 43.83 31.57 -21.25
#